data_AF-A0A8H6TRQ0-F1
#
_entry.id   AF-A0A8H6TRQ0-F1
#
_cell.length_a   1.000
_cell.length_b   1.000
_cell.length_c   1.000
_cell.angle_alpha   90.00
_cell.angle_beta   90.00
_cell.angle_gamma   90.00
#
_symmetry.space_group_name_H-M   'P 1'
#
loop_
_entity.id
_entity.type
_entity.pdbx_description
1 polymer ?
#
loop_
_entity_poly.entity_id
_entity_poly.type
_entity_poly.pdbx_seq_one_letter_code
_entity_poly.pdbx_strand_id
1 'polypeptide(L)'
;MTSTSVQRNDADLCELLRALELDKQGSERAGEHALSPGTALDGGDCIMSEAPPPSYQGCAYLQSLQSQIDSFPTTGGAYIESIFTHRQIFFAYPGAHLCCARALSDLACGLQRREWRADRDADMEAVNAFNYEAEFIASVVS
;
A
#
# COMPACT_ATOMS: atom_id res chain seq x y z
N MET A 1 -43.73 6.96 -32.40
CA MET A 1 -43.05 8.07 -31.71
C MET A 1 -43.41 7.99 -30.23
N THR A 2 -42.48 7.58 -29.38
CA THR A 2 -42.33 8.02 -27.97
C THR A 2 -41.01 7.45 -27.46
N SER A 3 -40.03 8.33 -27.33
CA SER A 3 -38.71 8.05 -26.77
C SER A 3 -38.81 8.19 -25.24
N THR A 4 -38.60 7.13 -24.49
CA THR A 4 -38.47 7.19 -23.03
C THR A 4 -36.99 7.37 -22.70
N SER A 5 -36.64 8.61 -22.34
CA SER A 5 -35.34 8.99 -21.79
C SER A 5 -35.12 8.23 -20.48
N VAL A 6 -34.13 7.34 -20.48
CA VAL A 6 -33.55 6.78 -19.25
C VAL A 6 -32.67 7.87 -18.65
N GLN A 7 -33.14 8.50 -17.56
CA GLN A 7 -32.29 9.35 -16.74
C GLN A 7 -31.22 8.48 -16.10
N ARG A 8 -30.04 8.49 -16.71
CA ARG A 8 -28.86 7.79 -16.24
C ARG A 8 -28.23 8.67 -15.17
N ASN A 9 -28.36 8.26 -13.90
CA ASN A 9 -27.64 8.87 -12.79
C ASN A 9 -26.17 8.44 -12.88
N ASP A 10 -25.42 9.00 -13.83
CA ASP A 10 -23.96 8.90 -13.90
C ASP A 10 -23.36 9.89 -12.88
N ALA A 11 -23.60 9.64 -11.59
CA ALA A 11 -22.87 10.34 -10.53
C ALA A 11 -21.43 9.84 -10.57
N ASP A 12 -20.50 10.71 -10.96
CA ASP A 12 -19.07 10.43 -10.99
C ASP A 12 -18.61 9.97 -9.60
N LEU A 13 -18.10 8.75 -9.50
CA LEU A 13 -17.58 8.18 -8.26
C LEU A 13 -16.54 9.12 -7.62
N CYS A 14 -15.81 9.90 -8.43
CA CYS A 14 -14.86 10.89 -7.96
C CYS A 14 -15.53 12.08 -7.26
N GLU A 15 -16.71 12.51 -7.69
CA GLU A 15 -17.51 13.56 -7.02
C GLU A 15 -18.03 13.07 -5.67
N LEU A 16 -18.44 11.80 -5.62
CA LEU A 16 -19.00 11.18 -4.42
C LEU A 16 -17.93 10.96 -3.34
N LEU A 17 -16.71 10.62 -3.73
CA LEU A 17 -15.55 10.52 -2.83
C LEU A 17 -15.11 11.90 -2.31
N ARG A 18 -15.13 12.93 -3.17
CA ARG A 18 -14.78 14.31 -2.77
C ARG A 18 -15.75 14.91 -1.74
N ALA A 19 -17.02 14.51 -1.79
CA ALA A 19 -18.04 14.99 -0.85
C ALA A 19 -17.87 14.43 0.58
N LEU A 20 -17.08 13.35 0.77
CA LEU A 20 -16.91 12.68 2.05
C LEU A 20 -15.66 13.12 2.84
N GLU A 21 -14.79 13.96 2.27
CA GLU A 21 -13.50 14.34 2.88
C GLU A 21 -13.48 15.72 3.59
N LEU A 22 -14.59 16.17 4.17
CA LEU A 22 -14.59 17.40 4.99
C LEU A 22 -15.09 17.14 6.40
N ASP A 23 -14.19 16.68 7.27
CA ASP A 23 -14.11 17.12 8.67
C ASP A 23 -12.88 16.53 9.38
N LYS A 24 -11.69 17.11 9.15
CA LYS A 24 -10.61 17.07 10.15
C LYS A 24 -9.49 18.08 9.86
N GLN A 25 -9.71 19.34 10.22
CA GLN A 25 -8.60 20.26 10.51
C GLN A 25 -8.54 20.54 12.02
N GLY A 26 -7.33 20.51 12.55
CA GLY A 26 -6.99 21.14 13.82
C GLY A 26 -6.21 20.24 14.78
N SER A 27 -4.89 20.33 14.75
CA SER A 27 -4.10 20.67 15.95
C SER A 27 -2.60 20.64 15.64
N GLU A 28 -2.02 21.83 15.50
CA GLU A 28 -0.59 22.08 15.56
C GLU A 28 -0.07 21.86 16.99
N ARG A 29 1.17 21.36 17.16
CA ARG A 29 2.10 21.85 18.19
C ARG A 29 3.54 21.39 17.96
N ALA A 30 4.43 22.36 18.09
CA ALA A 30 5.87 22.31 18.00
C ALA A 30 6.55 21.51 19.13
N GLY A 31 7.77 21.06 18.87
CA GLY A 31 8.70 20.51 19.85
C GLY A 31 10.07 20.24 19.24
N GLU A 32 10.94 21.24 19.29
CA GLU A 32 12.39 21.14 19.04
C GLU A 32 13.06 20.35 20.18
N HIS A 33 14.12 19.57 19.92
CA HIS A 33 15.41 19.65 20.63
C HIS A 33 16.44 18.59 20.17
N ALA A 34 17.60 19.12 19.77
CA ALA A 34 18.98 18.69 20.00
C ALA A 34 19.57 17.45 19.31
N LEU A 35 20.61 17.74 18.50
CA LEU A 35 21.65 16.84 18.01
C LEU A 35 22.57 16.32 19.14
N SER A 36 23.03 15.06 19.02
CA SER A 36 24.48 14.76 19.04
C SER A 36 24.83 13.35 18.49
N PRO A 37 26.10 13.13 18.08
CA PRO A 37 26.47 12.16 17.04
C PRO A 37 27.23 10.90 17.52
N GLY A 38 27.24 9.86 16.66
CA GLY A 38 28.01 8.61 16.76
C GLY A 38 27.07 7.40 16.82
N THR A 39 27.17 6.33 16.04
CA THR A 39 28.28 5.67 15.33
C THR A 39 27.75 4.84 14.15
N ALA A 40 28.68 4.38 13.32
CA ALA A 40 28.54 3.75 12.00
C ALA A 40 27.73 2.43 11.89
N LEU A 41 27.11 2.27 10.70
CA LEU A 41 26.88 1.07 9.88
C LEU A 41 26.48 -0.25 10.57
N ASP A 42 25.23 -0.69 10.40
CA ASP A 42 24.82 -1.99 9.84
C ASP A 42 23.27 -2.12 9.86
N GLY A 43 22.68 -2.77 8.86
CA GLY A 43 21.27 -3.24 8.78
C GLY A 43 20.15 -2.31 9.30
N GLY A 44 19.38 -1.71 8.40
CA GLY A 44 18.20 -0.91 8.76
C GLY A 44 17.14 -1.71 9.53
N ASP A 45 17.18 -1.61 10.86
CA ASP A 45 16.22 -2.22 11.76
C ASP A 45 14.83 -1.58 11.60
N CYS A 46 13.84 -2.39 11.21
CA CYS A 46 12.43 -1.98 11.20
C CYS A 46 11.89 -1.98 12.65
N ILE A 47 12.11 -0.87 13.36
CA ILE A 47 11.59 -0.62 14.71
C ILE A 47 10.06 -0.52 14.68
N MET A 48 9.38 -1.38 15.44
CA MET A 48 7.98 -1.21 15.80
C MET A 48 7.87 -1.20 17.32
N SER A 49 7.60 -0.02 17.89
CA SER A 49 7.06 0.07 19.25
C SER A 49 5.69 -0.63 19.29
N GLU A 50 5.36 -1.26 20.42
CA GLU A 50 4.03 -1.84 20.70
C GLU A 50 2.93 -0.81 20.37
N ALA A 51 2.20 -1.03 19.28
CA ALA A 51 1.46 0.03 18.58
C ALA A 51 -0.07 -0.18 18.57
N PRO A 52 -0.86 0.91 18.41
CA PRO A 52 -2.27 0.86 17.97
C PRO A 52 -2.43 -0.02 16.71
N PRO A 53 -3.66 -0.46 16.35
CA PRO A 53 -3.88 -1.35 15.19
C PRO A 53 -3.13 -0.83 13.96
N PRO A 54 -2.44 -1.71 13.20
CA PRO A 54 -1.57 -1.30 12.12
C PRO A 54 -2.36 -0.44 11.13
N SER A 55 -1.97 0.83 11.01
CA SER A 55 -2.55 1.74 10.03
C SER A 55 -1.96 1.40 8.66
N TYR A 56 -2.54 0.41 8.01
CA TYR A 56 -2.16 0.00 6.66
C TYR A 56 -2.21 1.19 5.69
N GLN A 57 -1.20 1.27 4.84
CA GLN A 57 -1.01 2.36 3.89
C GLN A 57 -1.30 1.90 2.46
N GLY A 58 -1.45 2.85 1.53
CA GLY A 58 -1.70 2.60 0.11
C GLY A 58 -3.17 2.46 -0.23
N CYS A 59 -3.46 1.97 -1.44
CA CYS A 59 -4.84 1.78 -1.89
C CYS A 59 -5.52 0.63 -1.13
N ALA A 60 -6.86 0.64 -1.10
CA ALA A 60 -7.66 -0.34 -0.36
C ALA A 60 -7.32 -1.80 -0.70
N TYR A 61 -6.92 -2.07 -1.95
CA TYR A 61 -6.47 -3.40 -2.36
C TYR A 61 -5.21 -3.84 -1.60
N LEU A 62 -4.17 -3.01 -1.58
CA LEU A 62 -2.92 -3.32 -0.86
C LEU A 62 -3.12 -3.38 0.66
N GLN A 63 -3.99 -2.54 1.22
CA GLN A 63 -4.37 -2.62 2.63
C GLN A 63 -5.00 -3.98 2.96
N SER A 64 -5.83 -4.53 2.06
CA SER A 64 -6.39 -5.87 2.25
C SER A 64 -5.29 -6.94 2.24
N LEU A 65 -4.29 -6.84 1.33
CA LEU A 65 -3.17 -7.77 1.29
C LEU A 65 -2.33 -7.70 2.56
N GLN A 66 -2.08 -6.50 3.08
CA GLN A 66 -1.34 -6.31 4.34
C GLN A 66 -2.07 -6.92 5.53
N SER A 67 -3.41 -6.84 5.56
CA SER A 67 -4.24 -7.42 6.63
C SER A 67 -4.15 -8.95 6.72
N GLN A 68 -3.81 -9.60 5.61
CA GLN A 68 -3.73 -11.06 5.51
C GLN A 68 -2.30 -11.56 5.27
N ILE A 69 -1.28 -10.73 5.56
CA ILE A 69 0.11 -11.00 5.21
C ILE A 69 0.61 -12.33 5.77
N ASP A 70 0.18 -12.74 6.96
CA ASP A 70 0.59 -14.03 7.56
C ASP A 70 0.10 -15.25 6.78
N SER A 71 -1.01 -15.10 6.05
CA SER A 71 -1.66 -16.13 5.24
C SER A 71 -1.51 -15.91 3.73
N PHE A 72 -0.84 -14.82 3.32
CA PHE A 72 -0.74 -14.43 1.93
C PHE A 72 0.01 -15.49 1.10
N PRO A 73 -0.60 -16.05 0.04
CA PRO A 73 0.01 -17.10 -0.76
C PRO A 73 1.09 -16.52 -1.68
N THR A 74 2.26 -17.17 -1.69
CA THR A 74 3.38 -16.81 -2.57
C THR A 74 3.68 -17.89 -3.62
N THR A 75 3.11 -19.08 -3.48
CA THR A 75 3.19 -20.14 -4.47
C THR A 75 2.17 -19.96 -5.59
N GLY A 76 2.38 -20.65 -6.71
CA GLY A 76 1.46 -20.63 -7.85
C GLY A 76 1.33 -19.27 -8.55
N GLY A 77 2.21 -18.31 -8.27
CA GLY A 77 2.20 -16.98 -8.88
C GLY A 77 1.18 -16.01 -8.28
N ALA A 78 0.58 -16.30 -7.12
CA ALA A 78 -0.45 -15.45 -6.51
C ALA A 78 0.05 -14.01 -6.20
N TYR A 79 1.33 -13.84 -5.88
CA TYR A 79 1.94 -12.50 -5.72
C TYR A 79 2.03 -11.74 -7.06
N ILE A 80 2.24 -12.43 -8.18
CA ILE A 80 2.26 -11.84 -9.52
C ILE A 80 0.86 -11.36 -9.90
N GLU A 81 -0.16 -12.19 -9.67
CA GLU A 81 -1.56 -11.81 -9.87
C GLU A 81 -1.93 -10.58 -9.02
N SER A 82 -1.40 -10.51 -7.81
CA SER A 82 -1.59 -9.36 -6.93
C SER A 82 -0.96 -8.09 -7.50
N ILE A 83 0.26 -8.18 -8.02
CA ILE A 83 0.94 -7.06 -8.70
C ILE A 83 0.14 -6.62 -9.94
N PHE A 84 -0.32 -7.55 -10.77
CA PHE A 84 -1.11 -7.20 -11.96
C PHE A 84 -2.45 -6.58 -11.60
N THR A 85 -3.11 -7.08 -10.57
CA THR A 85 -4.37 -6.50 -10.06
C THR A 85 -4.13 -5.08 -9.55
N HIS A 86 -3.08 -4.87 -8.75
CA HIS A 86 -2.67 -3.54 -8.31
C HIS A 86 -2.42 -2.60 -9.50
N ARG A 87 -1.67 -3.03 -10.52
CA ARG A 87 -1.40 -2.23 -11.73
C ARG A 87 -2.66 -1.86 -12.48
N GLN A 88 -3.61 -2.78 -12.64
CA GLN A 88 -4.88 -2.49 -13.29
C GLN A 88 -5.65 -1.39 -12.57
N ILE A 89 -5.72 -1.46 -11.24
CA ILE A 89 -6.38 -0.44 -10.40
C ILE A 89 -5.61 0.89 -10.47
N PHE A 90 -4.28 0.83 -10.43
CA PHE A 90 -3.40 1.98 -10.57
C PHE A 90 -3.64 2.74 -11.88
N PHE A 91 -3.64 2.04 -13.02
CA PHE A 91 -3.86 2.67 -14.32
C PHE A 91 -5.29 3.20 -14.50
N ALA A 92 -6.27 2.63 -13.80
CA ALA A 92 -7.63 3.15 -13.81
C ALA A 92 -7.75 4.49 -13.04
N TYR A 93 -7.03 4.64 -11.92
CA TYR A 93 -7.06 5.88 -11.13
C TYR A 93 -5.73 6.14 -10.37
N PRO A 94 -4.72 6.74 -11.04
CA PRO A 94 -3.39 6.93 -10.44
C PRO A 94 -3.39 7.80 -9.17
N GLY A 95 -4.31 8.77 -9.07
CA GLY A 95 -4.40 9.70 -7.95
C GLY A 95 -4.66 9.04 -6.59
N ALA A 96 -5.27 7.85 -6.55
CA ALA A 96 -5.50 7.12 -5.29
C ALA A 96 -4.28 6.32 -4.78
N HIS A 97 -3.13 6.39 -5.45
CA HIS A 97 -1.99 5.49 -5.21
C HIS A 97 -0.74 6.19 -4.67
N LEU A 98 -0.88 7.38 -4.07
CA LEU A 98 0.23 8.18 -3.50
C LEU A 98 1.06 7.40 -2.46
N CYS A 99 0.41 6.54 -1.67
CA CYS A 99 1.07 5.76 -0.62
C CYS A 99 1.38 4.31 -1.04
N CYS A 100 1.14 3.94 -2.31
CA CYS A 100 1.29 2.55 -2.74
C CYS A 100 2.74 2.08 -2.78
N ALA A 101 3.71 2.96 -3.07
CA ALA A 101 5.12 2.60 -3.00
C ALA A 101 5.51 2.09 -1.60
N ARG A 102 5.14 2.84 -0.55
CA ARG A 102 5.34 2.42 0.84
C ARG A 102 4.60 1.13 1.18
N ALA A 103 3.33 1.03 0.78
CA ALA A 103 2.50 -0.15 1.01
C ALA A 103 3.10 -1.44 0.42
N LEU A 104 3.71 -1.35 -0.76
CA LEU A 104 4.39 -2.46 -1.41
C LEU A 104 5.70 -2.83 -0.70
N SER A 105 6.48 -1.85 -0.24
CA SER A 105 7.65 -2.09 0.61
C SER A 105 7.28 -2.73 1.95
N ASP A 106 6.17 -2.31 2.57
CA ASP A 106 5.67 -2.88 3.81
C ASP A 106 5.23 -4.35 3.61
N LEU A 107 4.59 -4.66 2.46
CA LEU A 107 4.31 -6.05 2.07
C LEU A 107 5.60 -6.86 1.94
N ALA A 108 6.60 -6.35 1.21
CA ALA A 108 7.89 -7.02 1.05
C ALA A 108 8.57 -7.27 2.40
N CYS A 109 8.59 -6.28 3.30
CA CYS A 109 9.13 -6.43 4.65
C CYS A 109 8.36 -7.50 5.45
N GLY A 110 7.02 -7.48 5.36
CA GLY A 110 6.15 -8.47 5.97
C GLY A 110 6.53 -9.89 5.54
N LEU A 111 6.60 -10.14 4.23
CA LEU A 111 6.98 -11.44 3.65
C LEU A 111 8.39 -11.87 4.09
N GLN A 112 9.37 -10.97 4.06
CA GLN A 112 10.75 -11.27 4.42
C GLN A 112 10.90 -11.72 5.89
N ARG A 113 10.04 -11.22 6.78
CA ARG A 113 10.06 -11.53 8.21
C ARG A 113 9.22 -12.76 8.58
N ARG A 114 8.46 -13.34 7.64
CA ARG A 114 7.62 -14.51 7.93
C ARG A 114 8.48 -15.73 8.25
N GLU A 115 7.99 -16.54 9.18
CA GLU A 115 8.61 -17.82 9.48
C GLU A 115 8.63 -18.71 8.22
N TRP A 116 9.77 -19.33 8.00
CA TRP A 116 9.95 -20.25 6.88
C TRP A 116 8.96 -21.42 6.96
N ARG A 117 8.35 -21.74 5.82
CA ARG A 117 7.53 -22.95 5.62
C ARG A 117 7.82 -23.54 4.25
N ALA A 118 7.64 -24.85 4.10
CA ALA A 118 7.92 -25.55 2.85
C ALA A 118 7.02 -25.11 1.68
N ASP A 119 5.83 -24.58 1.97
CA ASP A 119 4.86 -24.04 1.00
C ASP A 119 5.04 -22.55 0.70
N ARG A 120 6.17 -21.96 1.13
CA ARG A 120 6.50 -20.52 1.04
C ARG A 120 7.92 -20.27 0.53
N ASP A 121 8.45 -21.19 -0.28
CA ASP A 121 9.76 -21.05 -0.91
C ASP A 121 9.86 -19.82 -1.82
N ALA A 122 8.73 -19.42 -2.41
CA ALA A 122 8.59 -18.23 -3.26
C ALA A 122 8.53 -16.89 -2.50
N ASP A 123 8.62 -16.87 -1.16
CA ASP A 123 8.56 -15.61 -0.40
C ASP A 123 9.64 -14.62 -0.84
N MET A 124 10.88 -15.08 -1.05
CA MET A 124 11.96 -14.21 -1.51
C MET A 124 11.75 -13.68 -2.92
N GLU A 125 11.11 -14.47 -3.80
CA GLU A 125 10.76 -13.99 -5.14
C GLU A 125 9.66 -12.91 -5.07
N ALA A 126 8.65 -13.14 -4.23
CA ALA A 126 7.59 -12.17 -3.98
C ALA A 126 8.13 -10.88 -3.35
N VAL A 127 9.05 -10.96 -2.37
CA VAL A 127 9.75 -9.81 -1.75
C VAL A 127 10.40 -8.95 -2.83
N ASN A 128 11.18 -9.58 -3.72
CA ASN A 128 11.85 -8.87 -4.80
C ASN A 128 10.84 -8.23 -5.75
N ALA A 129 9.80 -8.95 -6.15
CA ALA A 129 8.76 -8.45 -7.05
C ALA A 129 8.01 -7.24 -6.46
N PHE A 130 7.66 -7.28 -5.18
CA PHE A 130 7.00 -6.14 -4.51
C PHE A 130 7.93 -4.95 -4.35
N ASN A 131 9.22 -5.14 -4.07
CA ASN A 131 10.19 -4.05 -4.03
C ASN A 131 10.38 -3.40 -5.40
N TYR A 132 10.48 -4.19 -6.48
CA TYR A 132 10.53 -3.65 -7.84
C TYR A 132 9.27 -2.85 -8.19
N GLU A 133 8.10 -3.34 -7.79
CA GLU A 133 6.85 -2.60 -8.00
C GLU A 133 6.81 -1.30 -7.17
N ALA A 134 7.33 -1.32 -5.93
CA ALA A 134 7.42 -0.13 -5.10
C ALA A 134 8.28 0.97 -5.75
N GLU A 135 9.44 0.59 -6.28
CA GLU A 135 10.34 1.48 -7.03
C GLU A 135 9.66 2.04 -8.28
N PHE A 136 8.97 1.18 -9.04
CA PHE A 136 8.21 1.60 -10.22
C PHE A 136 7.16 2.66 -9.83
N ILE A 137 6.33 2.40 -8.83
CA ILE A 137 5.30 3.36 -8.38
C ILE A 137 5.92 4.64 -7.87
N ALA A 138 6.99 4.56 -7.09
CA ALA A 138 7.72 5.74 -6.62
C ALA A 138 8.16 6.59 -7.82
N SER A 139 8.74 5.99 -8.86
CA SER A 139 9.21 6.72 -10.05
C SER A 139 8.09 7.39 -10.87
N VAL A 140 6.87 6.86 -10.82
CA VAL A 140 5.73 7.38 -11.61
C VAL A 140 4.91 8.42 -10.82
N VAL A 141 4.88 8.30 -9.50
CA VAL A 141 4.08 9.15 -8.59
C VAL A 141 4.93 10.24 -7.90
N SER A 142 6.23 10.33 -8.24
CA SER A 142 7.18 11.37 -7.78
C SER A 142 6.82 12.77 -8.26
#